data_AF-A0A8R7VDW0-F1
#
_entry.id   AF-A0A8R7VDW0-F1
#
_cell.length_a   1.000
_cell.length_b   1.000
_cell.length_c   1.000
_cell.angle_alpha   90.00
_cell.angle_beta   90.00
_cell.angle_gamma   90.00
#
_symmetry.space_group_name_H-M   'P 1'
#
loop_
_entity.id
_entity.type
_entity.pdbx_description
1 polymer ?
#
loop_
_entity_poly.entity_id
_entity_poly.type
_entity_poly.pdbx_seq_one_letter_code
_entity_poly.pdbx_strand_id
1 'polypeptide(L)'
;MDRAPQTEMERRLMEQLREDKFAKKAPTQPERRGCYYTTIPASVKHKNISADELTLLNLDRTSLLETVLAKNYQGQEDLLLGELQFSFIAFMMGQSLEAFMQWKALVSLLLSCSEAPLHTRTQMFVKFIRVIYYQFKHGFQRTHDSRSSDDKGNSLFLDEAWFSRDIFLYRLSKDFLTVIFEAQVVDGDLLSWARKLKTLLETTFGWDLENNAANLIDEDDEFAPVVVEMDG
;
A
#
# COMPACT_ATOMS: atom_id res chain seq x y z
N MET A 1 2.81 22.19 -4.04
CA MET A 1 2.51 20.87 -3.44
C MET A 1 1.50 20.22 -4.35
N ASP A 2 1.93 19.34 -5.25
CA ASP A 2 1.02 18.56 -6.07
C ASP A 2 0.41 17.48 -5.16
N ARG A 3 -0.83 17.68 -4.71
CA ARG A 3 -1.59 16.58 -4.11
C ARG A 3 -2.00 15.66 -5.25
N ALA A 4 -1.60 14.39 -5.18
CA ALA A 4 -2.15 13.35 -6.03
C ALA A 4 -3.69 13.34 -5.91
N PRO A 5 -4.43 13.01 -6.98
CA PRO A 5 -5.87 12.90 -6.92
C PRO A 5 -6.27 11.88 -5.84
N GLN A 6 -7.17 12.28 -4.94
CA GLN A 6 -7.65 11.42 -3.87
C GLN A 6 -8.64 10.40 -4.44
N THR A 7 -8.49 9.14 -4.06
CA THR A 7 -9.44 8.10 -4.46
C THR A 7 -10.78 8.29 -3.74
N GLU A 8 -11.86 7.76 -4.30
CA GLU A 8 -13.20 7.82 -3.69
C GLU A 8 -13.20 7.23 -2.27
N MET A 9 -12.47 6.14 -2.06
CA MET A 9 -12.27 5.55 -0.74
C MET A 9 -11.54 6.49 0.23
N GLU A 10 -10.51 7.23 -0.21
CA GLU A 10 -9.85 8.21 0.66
C GLU A 10 -10.82 9.29 1.12
N ARG A 11 -11.68 9.78 0.22
CA ARG A 11 -12.70 10.79 0.57
C ARG A 11 -13.68 10.24 1.60
N ARG A 12 -14.16 9.02 1.43
CA ARG A 12 -15.07 8.36 2.39
C ARG A 12 -14.42 8.16 3.75
N LEU A 13 -13.17 7.71 3.77
CA LEU A 13 -12.41 7.56 5.01
C LEU A 13 -12.24 8.91 5.71
N MET A 14 -11.96 9.99 4.97
CA MET A 14 -11.90 11.34 5.55
C MET A 14 -13.23 11.76 6.16
N GLU A 15 -14.34 11.46 5.50
CA GLU A 15 -15.67 11.80 5.98
C GLU A 15 -16.02 11.03 7.27
N GLN A 16 -15.79 9.72 7.28
CA GLN A 16 -15.98 8.86 8.46
C GLN A 16 -15.14 9.33 9.65
N LEU A 17 -13.85 9.60 9.45
CA LEU A 17 -12.95 10.08 10.51
C LEU A 17 -13.31 11.48 11.01
N ARG A 18 -13.97 12.31 10.19
CA ARG A 18 -14.44 13.65 10.57
C ARG A 18 -15.74 13.59 11.38
N GLU A 19 -16.59 12.60 11.12
CA GLU A 19 -17.84 12.38 11.84
C GLU A 19 -17.62 11.77 13.22
N ASP A 20 -16.48 11.12 13.45
CA ASP A 20 -16.16 10.49 14.72
C ASP A 20 -16.01 11.51 15.86
N LYS A 21 -16.67 11.21 16.99
CA LYS A 21 -17.05 12.17 18.04
C LYS A 21 -15.87 12.81 18.80
N PHE A 22 -14.63 12.38 18.55
CA PHE A 22 -13.42 12.88 19.21
C PHE A 22 -12.95 14.25 18.68
N ALA A 23 -13.33 14.65 17.47
CA ALA A 23 -12.86 15.92 16.88
C ALA A 23 -13.47 17.19 17.51
N LYS A 24 -14.53 17.08 18.32
CA LYS A 24 -15.32 18.24 18.76
C LYS A 24 -14.80 18.98 20.01
N LYS A 25 -13.68 18.57 20.63
CA LYS A 25 -13.16 19.23 21.84
C LYS A 25 -11.63 19.29 21.88
N ALA A 26 -11.02 20.17 21.08
CA ALA A 26 -9.61 20.54 21.28
C ALA A 26 -9.46 22.08 21.29
N PRO A 27 -8.84 22.67 22.33
CA PRO A 27 -8.54 24.10 22.35
C PRO A 27 -7.46 24.46 21.32
N THR A 28 -7.64 25.60 20.66
CA THR A 28 -6.75 26.18 19.65
C THR A 28 -5.41 26.60 20.25
N GLN A 29 -4.42 25.70 20.20
CA GLN A 29 -3.00 26.08 20.26
C GLN A 29 -2.34 25.83 18.89
N PRO A 30 -1.39 26.68 18.46
CA PRO A 30 -0.82 26.64 17.11
C PRO A 30 0.32 25.62 16.92
N GLU A 31 0.67 24.83 17.94
CA GLU A 31 1.66 23.75 17.76
C GLU A 31 1.01 22.56 17.05
N ARG A 32 1.65 22.07 15.98
CA ARG A 32 1.24 20.84 15.29
C ARG A 32 1.29 19.67 16.28
N ARG A 33 0.16 19.34 16.90
CA ARG A 33 -0.03 18.13 17.70
C ARG A 33 -0.29 16.97 16.74
N GLY A 34 0.76 16.43 16.13
CA GLY A 34 0.68 15.35 15.15
C GLY A 34 1.92 14.46 15.17
N CYS A 35 1.85 13.34 14.45
CA CYS A 35 2.99 12.46 14.26
C CYS A 35 3.94 13.05 13.21
N TYR A 36 5.24 13.02 13.45
CA TYR A 36 6.23 13.51 12.50
C TYR A 36 6.66 12.36 11.59
N TYR A 37 5.98 12.23 10.44
CA TYR A 37 6.30 11.21 9.44
C TYR A 37 7.35 11.68 8.44
N THR A 38 8.09 10.71 7.91
CA THR A 38 9.01 10.92 6.80
C THR A 38 8.23 11.26 5.53
N THR A 39 8.64 12.30 4.81
CA THR A 39 8.00 12.65 3.54
C THR A 39 8.38 11.62 2.46
N ILE A 40 7.38 10.89 1.96
CA ILE A 40 7.54 9.96 0.83
C ILE A 40 7.16 10.66 -0.47
N PRO A 41 8.09 10.86 -1.41
CA PRO A 41 7.78 11.48 -2.69
C PRO A 41 6.79 10.64 -3.51
N ALA A 42 5.72 11.26 -4.01
CA ALA A 42 4.71 10.56 -4.81
C ALA A 42 5.22 10.14 -6.20
N SER A 43 6.15 10.90 -6.77
CA SER A 43 6.83 10.60 -8.03
C SER A 43 8.21 11.20 -8.08
N VAL A 44 9.08 10.59 -8.88
CA VAL A 44 10.43 11.06 -9.13
C VAL A 44 10.37 12.10 -10.25
N LYS A 45 10.50 13.39 -9.91
CA LYS A 45 10.52 14.49 -10.88
C LYS A 45 11.94 15.03 -11.02
N HIS A 46 12.68 14.54 -12.01
CA HIS A 46 13.99 15.09 -12.37
C HIS A 46 13.88 15.96 -13.61
N LYS A 47 14.36 17.20 -13.54
CA LYS A 47 14.29 18.18 -14.64
C LYS A 47 15.31 17.94 -15.77
N ASN A 48 16.28 17.05 -15.56
CA ASN A 48 17.43 16.87 -16.45
C ASN A 48 17.59 15.41 -16.94
N ILE A 49 16.54 14.61 -16.89
CA ILE A 49 16.55 13.20 -17.30
C ILE A 49 15.66 13.04 -18.54
N SER A 50 16.02 12.14 -19.46
CA SER A 50 15.21 11.85 -20.64
C SER A 50 13.84 11.30 -20.25
N ALA A 51 12.84 11.45 -21.12
CA ALA A 51 11.48 10.97 -20.83
C ALA A 51 11.43 9.45 -20.60
N ASP A 52 12.24 8.70 -21.33
CA ASP A 52 12.33 7.24 -21.24
C ASP A 52 12.95 6.80 -19.91
N GLU A 53 14.05 7.43 -19.51
CA GLU A 53 14.69 7.18 -18.21
C GLU A 53 13.78 7.60 -17.05
N LEU A 54 13.03 8.70 -17.18
CA LEU A 54 12.05 9.12 -16.17
C LEU A 54 10.93 8.10 -16.05
N THR A 55 10.47 7.52 -17.16
CA THR A 55 9.46 6.46 -17.17
C THR A 55 9.98 5.21 -16.47
N LEU A 56 11.20 4.75 -16.82
CA LEU A 56 11.84 3.60 -16.16
C LEU A 56 11.98 3.81 -14.63
N LEU A 57 12.38 5.01 -14.20
CA LEU A 57 12.49 5.36 -12.77
C LEU A 57 11.15 5.39 -12.02
N ASN A 58 10.02 5.53 -12.73
CA ASN A 58 8.70 5.51 -12.11
C ASN A 58 7.99 4.16 -12.24
N LEU A 59 8.47 3.26 -13.11
CA LEU A 59 8.05 1.86 -13.19
C LEU A 59 8.62 1.03 -12.03
N ASP A 60 9.89 1.22 -11.70
CA ASP A 60 10.52 0.61 -10.51
C ASP A 60 10.92 1.67 -9.48
N ARG A 61 10.30 1.60 -8.30
CA ARG A 61 10.53 2.56 -7.21
C ARG A 61 11.75 2.22 -6.35
N THR A 62 12.55 1.22 -6.71
CA THR A 62 13.77 0.84 -6.00
C THR A 62 14.73 2.02 -5.82
N SER A 63 14.94 2.84 -6.85
CA SER A 63 15.80 4.04 -6.77
C SER A 63 15.28 5.10 -5.78
N LEU A 64 13.95 5.24 -5.71
CA LEU A 64 13.29 6.13 -4.77
C LEU A 64 13.42 5.60 -3.33
N LEU A 65 13.25 4.29 -3.13
CA LEU A 65 13.45 3.64 -1.84
C LEU A 65 14.87 3.89 -1.32
N GLU A 66 15.90 3.66 -2.13
CA GLU A 66 17.29 3.91 -1.74
C GLU A 66 17.53 5.39 -1.40
N THR A 67 16.93 6.31 -2.15
CA THR A 67 17.01 7.75 -1.85
C THR A 67 16.38 8.10 -0.50
N VAL A 68 15.21 7.54 -0.19
CA VAL A 68 14.51 7.75 1.09
C VAL A 68 15.34 7.16 2.23
N LEU A 69 15.84 5.93 2.08
CA LEU A 69 16.69 5.27 3.09
C LEU A 69 17.96 6.08 3.38
N ALA A 70 18.65 6.56 2.34
CA ALA A 70 19.87 7.34 2.50
C ALA A 70 19.62 8.69 3.20
N LYS A 71 18.57 9.41 2.79
CA LYS A 71 18.29 10.77 3.29
C LYS A 71 17.66 10.80 4.68
N ASN A 72 16.74 9.88 4.97
CA ASN A 72 15.89 9.97 6.15
C ASN A 72 16.23 8.93 7.22
N TYR A 73 16.84 7.80 6.82
CA TYR A 73 17.08 6.66 7.71
C TYR A 73 18.56 6.28 7.84
N GLN A 74 19.47 7.03 7.23
CA GLN A 74 20.91 6.75 7.23
C GLN A 74 21.24 5.32 6.76
N GLY A 75 20.43 4.79 5.83
CA GLY A 75 20.54 3.41 5.33
C GLY A 75 19.97 2.33 6.26
N GLN A 76 19.44 2.68 7.43
CA GLN A 76 18.86 1.73 8.38
C GLN A 76 17.42 1.38 7.99
N GLU A 77 17.28 0.30 7.24
CA GLU A 77 16.00 -0.22 6.74
C GLU A 77 14.97 -0.55 7.84
N ASP A 78 15.43 -0.99 9.01
CA ASP A 78 14.54 -1.35 10.13
C ASP A 78 13.79 -0.12 10.69
N LEU A 79 14.36 1.09 10.57
CA LEU A 79 13.68 2.32 10.97
C LEU A 79 12.51 2.67 10.04
N LEU A 80 12.64 2.43 8.72
CA LEU A 80 11.54 2.59 7.77
C LEU A 80 10.40 1.61 8.08
N LEU A 81 10.73 0.34 8.38
CA LEU A 81 9.74 -0.66 8.77
C LEU A 81 9.09 -0.31 10.12
N GLY A 82 9.84 0.28 11.04
CA GLY A 82 9.31 0.83 12.29
C GLY A 82 8.30 1.94 12.05
N GLU A 83 8.59 2.88 11.14
CA GLU A 83 7.65 3.94 10.76
C GLU A 83 6.38 3.36 10.12
N LEU A 84 6.50 2.35 9.24
CA LEU A 84 5.37 1.63 8.65
C LEU A 84 4.48 0.96 9.70
N GLN A 85 5.08 0.32 10.71
CA GLN A 85 4.32 -0.30 11.81
C GLN A 85 3.64 0.74 12.69
N PHE A 86 4.36 1.82 13.00
CA PHE A 86 3.83 2.91 13.82
C PHE A 86 2.66 3.62 13.12
N SER A 87 2.80 3.95 11.83
CA SER A 87 1.72 4.58 11.07
C SER A 87 0.49 3.69 10.98
N PHE A 88 0.66 2.37 10.86
CA PHE A 88 -0.45 1.43 10.92
C PHE A 88 -1.16 1.45 12.28
N ILE A 89 -0.43 1.38 13.38
CA ILE A 89 -1.04 1.39 14.73
C ILE A 89 -1.72 2.72 15.01
N ALA A 90 -1.09 3.85 14.66
CA ALA A 90 -1.66 5.18 14.82
C ALA A 90 -2.92 5.38 13.96
N PHE A 91 -2.97 4.76 12.77
CA PHE A 91 -4.17 4.71 11.95
C PHE A 91 -5.27 3.86 12.61
N MET A 92 -4.96 2.60 12.95
CA MET A 92 -5.94 1.65 13.48
C MET A 92 -6.46 2.08 14.86
N MET A 93 -5.57 2.28 15.82
CA MET A 93 -5.97 2.58 17.20
C MET A 93 -6.30 4.07 17.41
N GLY A 94 -5.60 4.95 16.69
CA GLY A 94 -5.70 6.40 16.85
C GLY A 94 -6.63 7.07 15.86
N GLN A 95 -7.22 6.33 14.91
CA GLN A 95 -8.10 6.86 13.87
C GLN A 95 -7.47 8.05 13.12
N SER A 96 -6.14 8.05 12.98
CA SER A 96 -5.41 9.16 12.36
C SER A 96 -5.38 9.02 10.84
N LEU A 97 -6.02 9.96 10.15
CA LEU A 97 -5.96 10.06 8.69
C LEU A 97 -4.53 10.31 8.20
N GLU A 98 -3.76 11.12 8.92
CA GLU A 98 -2.35 11.38 8.59
C GLU A 98 -1.53 10.08 8.65
N ALA A 99 -1.80 9.25 9.66
CA ALA A 99 -1.17 7.96 9.80
C ALA A 99 -1.57 6.97 8.69
N PHE A 100 -2.84 6.99 8.27
CA PHE A 100 -3.30 6.21 7.11
C PHE A 100 -2.56 6.61 5.84
N MET A 101 -2.47 7.91 5.56
CA MET A 101 -1.78 8.43 4.39
C MET A 101 -0.32 8.02 4.38
N GLN A 102 0.34 8.05 5.54
CA GLN A 102 1.72 7.59 5.65
C GLN A 102 1.86 6.10 5.43
N TRP A 103 1.01 5.30 6.09
CA TRP A 103 1.00 3.85 5.93
C TRP A 103 0.81 3.48 4.45
N LYS A 104 -0.18 4.09 3.78
CA LYS A 104 -0.43 3.91 2.35
C LYS A 104 0.79 4.29 1.53
N ALA A 105 1.42 5.43 1.78
CA ALA A 105 2.59 5.87 1.01
C ALA A 105 3.77 4.90 1.14
N LEU A 106 4.03 4.38 2.35
CA LEU A 106 5.09 3.41 2.60
C LEU A 106 4.80 2.04 1.97
N VAL A 107 3.56 1.54 2.10
CA VAL A 107 3.14 0.29 1.47
C VAL A 107 3.23 0.40 -0.05
N SER A 108 2.75 1.50 -0.62
CA SER A 108 2.83 1.72 -2.06
C SER A 108 4.28 1.79 -2.55
N LEU A 109 5.15 2.50 -1.83
CA LEU A 109 6.58 2.58 -2.18
C LEU A 109 7.21 1.19 -2.25
N LEU A 110 6.97 0.36 -1.23
CA LEU A 110 7.59 -0.96 -1.12
C LEU A 110 7.02 -1.96 -2.12
N LEU A 111 5.69 -2.01 -2.30
CA LEU A 111 5.07 -2.91 -3.28
C LEU A 111 5.41 -2.54 -4.74
N SER A 112 5.73 -1.27 -5.02
CA SER A 112 6.16 -0.83 -6.35
C SER A 112 7.67 -0.99 -6.63
N CYS A 113 8.41 -1.73 -5.80
CA CYS A 113 9.81 -2.05 -6.07
C CYS A 113 9.93 -3.44 -6.74
N SER A 114 10.58 -3.52 -7.89
CA SER A 114 10.84 -4.79 -8.59
C SER A 114 12.24 -5.33 -8.33
N GLU A 115 13.26 -4.47 -8.37
CA GLU A 115 14.66 -4.88 -8.18
C GLU A 115 15.04 -5.09 -6.70
N ALA A 116 14.54 -4.23 -5.81
CA ALA A 116 14.85 -4.30 -4.39
C ALA A 116 14.56 -5.65 -3.71
N PRO A 117 13.37 -6.28 -3.89
CA PRO A 117 13.09 -7.57 -3.28
C PRO A 117 14.02 -8.70 -3.80
N LEU A 118 14.40 -8.65 -5.07
CA LEU A 118 15.12 -9.75 -5.74
C LEU A 118 16.64 -9.64 -5.64
N HIS A 119 17.18 -8.42 -5.59
CA HIS A 119 18.61 -8.19 -5.81
C HIS A 119 19.32 -7.38 -4.72
N THR A 120 18.74 -6.28 -4.24
CA THR A 120 19.49 -5.35 -3.37
C THR A 120 19.11 -5.43 -1.89
N ARG A 121 17.85 -5.75 -1.58
CA ARG A 121 17.26 -5.61 -0.23
C ARG A 121 16.37 -6.79 0.17
N THR A 122 16.66 -8.00 -0.31
CA THR A 122 15.82 -9.19 -0.09
C THR A 122 15.39 -9.40 1.37
N GLN A 123 16.32 -9.28 2.33
CA GLN A 123 16.01 -9.49 3.76
C GLN A 123 15.07 -8.41 4.33
N MET A 124 15.19 -7.17 3.87
CA MET A 124 14.25 -6.10 4.19
C MET A 124 12.84 -6.46 3.70
N PHE A 125 12.74 -6.97 2.48
CA PHE A 125 11.46 -7.37 1.89
C PHE A 125 10.84 -8.58 2.56
N VAL A 126 11.64 -9.55 3.03
CA VAL A 126 11.16 -10.63 3.91
C VAL A 126 10.52 -10.05 5.18
N LYS A 127 11.18 -9.09 5.85
CA LYS A 127 10.62 -8.42 7.03
C LYS A 127 9.36 -7.61 6.69
N PHE A 128 9.36 -6.89 5.58
CA PHE A 128 8.22 -6.10 5.10
C PHE A 128 6.99 -6.99 4.86
N ILE A 129 7.14 -8.08 4.11
CA ILE A 129 6.03 -9.02 3.84
C ILE A 129 5.50 -9.58 5.15
N ARG A 130 6.36 -9.91 6.11
CA ARG A 130 5.94 -10.35 7.45
C ARG A 130 5.13 -9.28 8.17
N VAL A 131 5.58 -8.03 8.16
CA VAL A 131 4.88 -6.90 8.78
C VAL A 131 3.48 -6.77 8.18
N ILE A 132 3.38 -6.67 6.86
CA ILE A 132 2.10 -6.48 6.17
C ILE A 132 1.19 -7.70 6.33
N TYR A 133 1.73 -8.91 6.28
CA TYR A 133 0.97 -10.14 6.54
C TYR A 133 0.27 -10.07 7.90
N TYR A 134 0.98 -9.71 8.97
CA TYR A 134 0.36 -9.62 10.30
C TYR A 134 -0.56 -8.41 10.46
N GLN A 135 -0.25 -7.28 9.82
CA GLN A 135 -1.14 -6.11 9.78
C GLN A 135 -2.48 -6.48 9.12
N PHE A 136 -2.47 -7.16 7.97
CA PHE A 136 -3.68 -7.63 7.30
C PHE A 136 -4.38 -8.72 8.10
N LYS A 137 -3.63 -9.73 8.56
CA LYS A 137 -4.18 -10.87 9.28
C LYS A 137 -4.92 -10.46 10.54
N HIS A 138 -4.47 -9.44 11.26
CA HIS A 138 -5.08 -9.03 12.53
C HIS A 138 -5.88 -7.73 12.43
N GLY A 139 -5.43 -6.81 11.59
CA GLY A 139 -6.11 -5.54 11.41
C GLY A 139 -7.39 -5.65 10.58
N PHE A 140 -7.46 -6.59 9.65
CA PHE A 140 -8.51 -6.65 8.62
C PHE A 140 -9.43 -7.86 8.72
N GLN A 141 -9.48 -8.51 9.88
CA GLN A 141 -10.39 -9.64 10.09
C GLN A 141 -11.83 -9.13 10.00
N ARG A 142 -12.63 -9.72 9.08
CA ARG A 142 -14.09 -9.55 9.09
C ARG A 142 -14.60 -10.07 10.43
N THR A 143 -15.01 -9.17 11.32
CA THR A 143 -15.69 -9.54 12.57
C THR A 143 -17.06 -10.12 12.20
N HIS A 144 -17.12 -11.43 11.98
CA HIS A 144 -18.37 -12.12 11.65
C HIS A 144 -19.22 -12.45 12.90
N ASP A 145 -18.71 -12.16 14.10
CA ASP A 145 -19.38 -12.44 15.37
C ASP A 145 -20.19 -11.25 15.89
N SER A 146 -21.09 -10.74 15.05
CA SER A 146 -22.27 -10.02 15.54
C SER A 146 -23.29 -11.04 16.06
N ARG A 147 -22.99 -11.69 17.19
CA ARG A 147 -23.98 -12.47 17.96
C ARG A 147 -24.09 -12.09 19.44
N SER A 148 -23.45 -11.01 19.86
CA SER A 148 -23.73 -10.35 21.14
C SER A 148 -23.80 -8.84 20.96
N SER A 149 -25.03 -8.34 20.94
CA SER A 149 -25.46 -6.99 20.60
C SER A 149 -25.14 -5.89 21.63
N ASP A 150 -24.06 -6.00 22.41
CA ASP A 150 -23.77 -4.98 23.44
C ASP A 150 -22.29 -4.56 23.58
N ASP A 151 -21.39 -5.09 22.75
CA ASP A 151 -20.00 -4.63 22.74
C ASP A 151 -19.67 -4.00 21.37
N LYS A 152 -20.03 -2.72 21.21
CA LYS A 152 -19.47 -1.84 20.17
C LYS A 152 -18.00 -1.53 20.50
N GLY A 153 -17.20 -2.58 20.69
CA GLY A 153 -15.78 -2.49 20.92
C GLY A 153 -15.10 -2.18 19.60
N ASN A 154 -14.79 -0.89 19.37
CA ASN A 154 -13.68 -0.36 18.56
C ASN A 154 -13.30 -1.10 17.26
N SER A 155 -14.27 -1.72 16.57
CA SER A 155 -14.09 -2.21 15.22
C SER A 155 -13.79 -0.98 14.38
N LEU A 156 -12.54 -0.85 13.94
CA LEU A 156 -12.25 0.02 12.82
C LEU A 156 -13.26 -0.31 11.73
N PHE A 157 -13.87 0.74 11.20
CA PHE A 157 -14.85 0.74 10.13
C PHE A 157 -14.21 0.23 8.84
N LEU A 158 -13.86 -1.05 8.81
CA LEU A 158 -13.50 -1.79 7.62
C LEU A 158 -14.82 -2.15 6.94
N ASP A 159 -15.38 -1.16 6.25
CA ASP A 159 -16.54 -1.38 5.40
C ASP A 159 -16.19 -2.30 4.23
N GLU A 160 -17.19 -2.72 3.47
CA GLU A 160 -16.99 -3.59 2.31
C GLU A 160 -16.09 -2.94 1.23
N ALA A 161 -15.93 -1.61 1.24
CA ALA A 161 -15.06 -0.91 0.29
C ALA A 161 -13.58 -1.18 0.57
N TRP A 162 -13.19 -1.51 1.81
CA TRP A 162 -11.84 -2.00 2.15
C TRP A 162 -11.56 -3.43 1.66
N PHE A 163 -12.56 -4.13 1.15
CA PHE A 163 -12.43 -5.44 0.51
C PHE A 163 -12.63 -5.37 -1.02
N SER A 164 -12.85 -4.19 -1.58
CA SER A 164 -12.97 -3.98 -3.02
C SER A 164 -11.64 -4.24 -3.75
N ARG A 165 -11.72 -4.54 -5.06
CA ARG A 165 -10.57 -4.58 -5.98
C ARG A 165 -10.06 -3.18 -6.34
N ASP A 166 -10.87 -2.15 -6.13
CA ASP A 166 -10.56 -0.73 -6.44
C ASP A 166 -9.63 -0.06 -5.40
N ILE A 167 -8.95 -0.88 -4.59
CA ILE A 167 -7.99 -0.42 -3.58
C ILE A 167 -6.61 -0.46 -4.20
N PHE A 168 -5.81 0.56 -3.92
CA PHE A 168 -4.39 0.61 -4.32
C PHE A 168 -3.63 -0.69 -3.98
N LEU A 169 -4.05 -1.40 -2.92
CA LEU A 169 -3.46 -2.65 -2.47
C LEU A 169 -3.65 -3.82 -3.43
N TYR A 170 -4.79 -3.94 -4.11
CA TYR A 170 -5.04 -5.09 -4.98
C TYR A 170 -4.06 -5.10 -6.16
N ARG A 171 -4.04 -4.01 -6.95
CA ARG A 171 -3.09 -3.85 -8.07
C ARG A 171 -1.64 -3.98 -7.62
N LEU A 172 -1.23 -3.23 -6.60
CA LEU A 172 0.15 -3.25 -6.13
C LEU A 172 0.58 -4.61 -5.58
N SER A 173 -0.31 -5.33 -4.87
CA SER A 173 0.00 -6.66 -4.38
C SER A 173 0.08 -7.67 -5.52
N LYS A 174 -0.81 -7.59 -6.51
CA LYS A 174 -0.78 -8.43 -7.71
C LYS A 174 0.53 -8.25 -8.46
N ASP A 175 0.88 -7.02 -8.81
CA ASP A 175 2.11 -6.71 -9.56
C ASP A 175 3.35 -7.16 -8.79
N PHE A 176 3.43 -6.85 -7.49
CA PHE A 176 4.55 -7.26 -6.64
C PHE A 176 4.71 -8.78 -6.54
N LEU A 177 3.60 -9.51 -6.35
CA LEU A 177 3.62 -10.97 -6.26
C LEU A 177 3.98 -11.60 -7.60
N THR A 178 3.52 -11.04 -8.72
CA THR A 178 3.91 -11.47 -10.07
C THR A 178 5.43 -11.36 -10.26
N VAL A 179 6.03 -10.22 -9.89
CA VAL A 179 7.50 -10.06 -9.95
C VAL A 179 8.22 -11.14 -9.16
N ILE A 180 7.76 -11.44 -7.94
CA ILE A 180 8.39 -12.48 -7.11
C ILE A 180 8.18 -13.89 -7.69
N PHE A 181 7.00 -14.22 -8.20
CA PHE A 181 6.71 -15.58 -8.65
C PHE A 181 7.23 -15.90 -10.06
N GLU A 182 7.43 -14.89 -10.92
CA GLU A 182 7.97 -15.07 -12.26
C GLU A 182 9.51 -14.95 -12.31
N ALA A 183 10.14 -14.50 -11.24
CA ALA A 183 11.59 -14.41 -11.15
C ALA A 183 12.26 -15.80 -11.22
N GLN A 184 13.34 -15.90 -12.02
CA GLN A 184 14.06 -17.16 -12.25
C GLN A 184 14.74 -17.70 -10.99
N VAL A 185 15.25 -16.80 -10.14
CA VAL A 185 15.95 -17.14 -8.89
C VAL A 185 15.39 -16.24 -7.79
N VAL A 186 14.88 -16.86 -6.73
CA VAL A 186 14.24 -16.18 -5.61
C VAL A 186 14.71 -16.80 -4.31
N ASP A 187 14.99 -15.94 -3.33
CA ASP A 187 15.29 -16.37 -1.97
C ASP A 187 14.14 -17.20 -1.37
N GLY A 188 14.49 -18.28 -0.67
CA GLY A 188 13.51 -19.24 -0.16
C GLY A 188 12.57 -18.65 0.90
N ASP A 189 13.07 -17.77 1.76
CA ASP A 189 12.27 -17.11 2.77
C ASP A 189 11.33 -16.09 2.13
N LEU A 190 11.85 -15.29 1.18
CA LEU A 190 11.04 -14.35 0.41
C LEU A 190 9.88 -15.06 -0.30
N LEU A 191 10.17 -16.15 -1.01
CA LEU A 191 9.17 -16.95 -1.70
C LEU A 191 8.15 -17.55 -0.73
N SER A 192 8.59 -18.06 0.42
CA SER A 192 7.70 -18.65 1.43
C SER A 192 6.74 -17.63 2.01
N TRP A 193 7.21 -16.40 2.28
CA TRP A 193 6.40 -15.33 2.83
C TRP A 193 5.48 -14.70 1.77
N ALA A 194 5.94 -14.56 0.53
CA ALA A 194 5.10 -14.13 -0.59
C ALA A 194 3.91 -15.08 -0.79
N ARG A 195 4.13 -16.41 -0.73
CA ARG A 195 3.04 -17.40 -0.79
C ARG A 195 2.05 -17.24 0.36
N LYS A 196 2.54 -17.07 1.60
CA LYS A 196 1.67 -16.83 2.76
C LYS A 196 0.85 -15.56 2.61
N LEU A 197 1.46 -14.49 2.09
CA LEU A 197 0.77 -13.23 1.82
C LEU A 197 -0.30 -13.42 0.75
N LYS A 198 0.02 -14.05 -0.39
CA LYS A 198 -0.96 -14.39 -1.44
C LYS A 198 -2.18 -15.10 -0.86
N THR A 199 -1.95 -16.21 -0.14
CA THR A 199 -3.04 -16.99 0.48
C THR A 199 -3.86 -16.15 1.46
N LEU A 200 -3.21 -15.29 2.26
CA LEU A 200 -3.94 -14.40 3.17
C LEU A 200 -4.81 -13.41 2.40
N LEU A 201 -4.29 -12.81 1.33
CA LEU A 201 -5.02 -11.83 0.54
C LEU A 201 -6.25 -12.47 -0.14
N GLU A 202 -6.08 -13.65 -0.72
CA GLU A 202 -7.16 -14.42 -1.35
C GLU A 202 -8.23 -14.83 -0.33
N THR A 203 -7.82 -15.29 0.86
CA THR A 203 -8.76 -15.77 1.89
C THR A 203 -9.44 -14.64 2.66
N THR A 204 -8.76 -13.52 2.88
CA THR A 204 -9.28 -12.40 3.69
C THR A 204 -10.09 -11.43 2.84
N PHE A 205 -9.64 -11.14 1.62
CA PHE A 205 -10.26 -10.16 0.74
C PHE A 205 -11.02 -10.77 -0.45
N GLY A 206 -10.89 -12.08 -0.69
CA GLY A 206 -11.52 -12.71 -1.86
C GLY A 206 -10.91 -12.25 -3.18
N TRP A 207 -9.70 -11.69 -3.15
CA TRP A 207 -9.01 -11.24 -4.36
C TRP A 207 -8.55 -12.44 -5.20
N ASP A 208 -8.64 -12.30 -6.52
CA ASP A 208 -8.05 -13.27 -7.43
C ASP A 208 -6.67 -12.74 -7.85
N LEU A 209 -5.62 -13.33 -7.30
CA LEU A 209 -4.23 -12.97 -7.58
C LEU A 209 -3.59 -13.97 -8.55
N GLU A 210 -4.37 -14.81 -9.23
CA GLU A 210 -3.85 -15.65 -10.29
C GLU A 210 -3.55 -14.84 -11.57
N ASN A 211 -2.40 -15.14 -12.17
CA ASN A 211 -2.03 -14.68 -13.51
C ASN A 211 -2.80 -15.46 -14.58
N ASN A 212 -4.13 -15.38 -14.54
CA ASN A 212 -4.96 -15.86 -15.64
C ASN A 212 -5.07 -14.73 -16.67
N ALA A 213 -4.72 -15.02 -17.92
CA ALA A 213 -4.88 -14.08 -19.04
C ALA A 213 -6.32 -13.56 -19.19
N ALA A 214 -7.31 -14.27 -18.64
CA ALA A 214 -8.69 -13.80 -18.54
C ALA A 214 -8.89 -12.60 -17.61
N ASN A 215 -8.08 -12.46 -16.54
CA ASN A 215 -8.14 -11.32 -15.62
C ASN A 215 -7.53 -10.03 -16.20
N LEU A 216 -6.93 -10.09 -17.41
CA LEU A 216 -6.51 -8.91 -18.18
C LEU A 216 -7.64 -8.38 -19.09
N ILE A 217 -8.68 -9.18 -19.33
CA ILE A 217 -9.75 -8.86 -20.27
C ILE A 217 -10.91 -8.15 -19.56
N ASP A 218 -11.11 -8.39 -18.26
CA ASP A 218 -12.31 -7.90 -17.55
C ASP A 218 -12.19 -6.48 -16.96
N GLU A 219 -11.00 -5.86 -16.84
CA GLU A 219 -10.87 -4.58 -16.12
C GLU A 219 -9.99 -3.48 -16.77
N ASP A 220 -9.38 -3.65 -17.94
CA ASP A 220 -8.49 -2.62 -18.54
C ASP A 220 -8.76 -2.35 -20.04
N ASP A 221 -10.02 -2.03 -20.40
CA ASP A 221 -10.31 -1.34 -21.68
C ASP A 221 -9.60 0.03 -21.78
N GLU A 222 -9.12 0.59 -20.65
CA GLU A 222 -8.33 1.83 -20.61
C GLU A 222 -6.93 1.66 -21.24
N PHE A 223 -6.35 0.46 -21.19
CA PHE A 223 -5.04 0.16 -21.78
C PHE A 223 -5.12 -0.73 -23.02
N ALA A 224 -6.33 -1.10 -23.45
CA ALA A 224 -6.54 -1.82 -24.69
C ALA A 224 -6.16 -0.93 -25.89
N PRO A 225 -5.50 -1.48 -26.92
CA PRO A 225 -5.18 -0.72 -28.12
C PRO A 225 -6.46 -0.27 -28.81
N VAL A 226 -6.51 1.01 -29.23
CA VAL A 226 -7.63 1.53 -30.03
C VAL A 226 -7.67 0.80 -31.37
N VAL A 227 -8.73 0.02 -31.59
CA VAL A 227 -8.96 -0.68 -32.85
C VAL A 227 -9.46 0.33 -33.88
N VAL A 228 -8.68 0.57 -34.94
CA VAL A 228 -9.09 1.38 -36.08
C VAL A 228 -9.47 0.44 -37.21
N GLU A 229 -10.75 0.43 -37.60
CA GLU A 229 -11.18 -0.25 -38.81
C GLU A 229 -10.57 0.47 -40.03
N MET A 230 -9.80 -0.27 -40.82
CA MET A 230 -9.28 0.25 -42.08
C MET A 230 -10.36 0.07 -43.14
N ASP A 231 -11.01 1.16 -43.55
CA ASP A 231 -11.85 1.17 -44.74
C ASP A 231 -10.99 0.82 -45.96
N GLY A 232 -11.32 -0.31 -46.60
CA GLY A 232 -10.67 -0.80 -47.83
C GLY A 232 -11.17 -0.10 -49.09
#